data_AF-A0A7Y5ACQ5-F1
#
_entry.id   AF-A0A7Y5ACQ5-F1
#
_cell.length_a   1.000
_cell.length_b   1.000
_cell.length_c   1.000
_cell.angle_alpha   90.00
_cell.angle_beta   90.00
_cell.angle_gamma   90.00
#
_symmetry.space_group_name_H-M   'P 1'
#
loop_
_entity.id
_entity.type
_entity.pdbx_description
1 polymer ?
#
loop_
_entity_poly.entity_id
_entity_poly.type
_entity_poly.pdbx_seq_one_letter_code
_entity_poly.pdbx_strand_id
1 'polypeptide(L)'
;MKLIVKVFPEITIKSRPVRKRFIRQLAKNIRNVLKDLDPELAVDGVWDNLEVVTRVEDEKVQREIIERLTCTPGITHFLQVEEYPLGDFDDIVAKCKQHFGHLLAGKHFAVRCKRGGHHDFTSMDVDRYVGSQLRQQCGAAGIELKNPEVLVRIEIRNQRLYVIHNQHNGIGGYPLGALEQTLVLMSGGFDSTVAAYQMMR
;
A
#
# COMPACT_ATOMS: atom_id res chain seq x y z
N MET A 1 7.84 -8.30 6.79
CA MET A 1 6.83 -7.25 6.44
C MET A 1 6.57 -7.25 4.94
N LYS A 2 5.31 -7.13 4.51
CA LYS A 2 4.92 -6.98 3.10
C LYS A 2 4.24 -5.63 2.84
N LEU A 3 4.67 -4.96 1.77
CA LEU A 3 4.14 -3.67 1.35
C LEU A 3 3.63 -3.75 -0.10
N ILE A 4 2.46 -3.14 -0.36
CA ILE A 4 1.94 -2.92 -1.72
C ILE A 4 2.04 -1.45 -2.05
N VAL A 5 2.93 -1.11 -2.98
CA VAL A 5 3.16 0.25 -3.47
C VAL A 5 2.13 0.60 -4.54
N LYS A 6 1.39 1.68 -4.32
CA LYS A 6 0.45 2.29 -5.27
C LYS A 6 1.14 3.49 -5.91
N VAL A 7 1.36 3.39 -7.22
CA VAL A 7 2.12 4.36 -8.02
C VAL A 7 1.28 5.59 -8.38
N PHE A 8 1.89 6.57 -9.04
CA PHE A 8 1.25 7.82 -9.50
C PHE A 8 0.05 7.58 -10.44
N PRO A 9 -1.08 8.32 -10.30
CA PRO A 9 -2.31 8.09 -11.08
C PRO A 9 -2.14 8.15 -12.60
N GLU A 10 -1.22 8.99 -13.08
CA GLU A 10 -0.93 9.21 -14.50
C GLU A 10 -0.34 7.96 -15.18
N ILE A 11 0.03 6.91 -14.42
CA ILE A 11 0.46 5.62 -14.99
C ILE A 11 -0.66 4.99 -15.85
N THR A 12 -1.92 5.32 -15.54
CA THR A 12 -3.10 4.74 -16.17
C THR A 12 -3.26 5.18 -17.63
N ILE A 13 -2.86 6.43 -17.94
CA ILE A 13 -2.90 7.01 -19.30
C ILE A 13 -1.68 6.64 -20.15
N LYS A 14 -0.64 6.01 -19.57
CA LYS A 14 0.56 5.58 -20.32
C LYS A 14 0.32 4.27 -21.05
N SER A 15 0.91 4.15 -22.25
CA SER A 15 0.90 2.89 -23.01
C SER A 15 1.57 1.75 -22.22
N ARG A 16 1.22 0.50 -22.54
CA ARG A 16 1.77 -0.69 -21.85
C ARG A 16 3.31 -0.71 -21.79
N PRO A 17 4.06 -0.41 -22.88
CA PRO A 17 5.53 -0.38 -22.81
C PRO A 17 6.06 0.70 -21.86
N VAL A 18 5.46 1.89 -21.89
CA VAL A 18 5.85 3.01 -21.02
C VAL A 18 5.56 2.67 -19.56
N ARG A 19 4.36 2.14 -19.26
CA ARG A 19 4.01 1.66 -17.91
C ARG A 19 5.03 0.66 -17.39
N LYS A 20 5.39 -0.35 -18.18
CA LYS A 20 6.40 -1.36 -17.81
C LYS A 20 7.76 -0.74 -17.50
N ARG A 21 8.18 0.26 -18.28
CA ARG A 21 9.44 1.00 -18.05
C ARG A 21 9.41 1.76 -16.71
N PHE A 22 8.33 2.48 -16.43
CA PHE A 22 8.17 3.25 -15.20
C PHE A 22 8.15 2.35 -13.96
N ILE A 23 7.41 1.24 -13.99
CA ILE A 23 7.37 0.28 -12.88
C ILE A 23 8.75 -0.34 -12.62
N ARG A 24 9.49 -0.72 -13.68
CA ARG A 24 10.85 -1.24 -13.55
C ARG A 24 11.82 -0.22 -12.96
N GLN A 25 11.70 1.04 -13.39
CA GLN A 25 12.54 2.12 -12.86
C GLN A 25 12.25 2.37 -11.38
N LEU A 26 10.97 2.41 -10.99
CA LEU A 26 10.59 2.55 -9.58
C LEU A 26 11.09 1.38 -8.73
N ALA A 27 10.96 0.15 -9.22
CA ALA A 27 11.49 -1.03 -8.54
C ALA A 27 13.01 -0.95 -8.34
N LYS A 28 13.75 -0.42 -9.33
CA LYS A 28 15.18 -0.16 -9.21
C LYS A 28 15.49 0.91 -8.17
N ASN A 29 14.74 2.01 -8.15
CA ASN A 29 14.90 3.08 -7.17
C ASN A 29 14.67 2.56 -5.74
N ILE A 30 13.60 1.81 -5.52
CA ILE A 30 13.28 1.19 -4.22
C ILE A 30 14.42 0.27 -3.76
N ARG A 31 14.87 -0.64 -4.64
CA ARG A 31 15.99 -1.54 -4.31
C ARG A 31 17.26 -0.78 -3.97
N ASN A 32 17.56 0.31 -4.66
CA ASN A 32 18.74 1.11 -4.40
C ASN A 32 18.67 1.85 -3.06
N VAL A 33 17.52 2.44 -2.73
CA VAL A 33 17.31 3.24 -1.51
C VAL A 33 17.27 2.36 -0.24
N LEU A 34 16.89 1.09 -0.38
CA LEU A 34 16.72 0.17 0.75
C LEU A 34 17.84 -0.88 0.86
N LYS A 35 18.83 -0.87 -0.05
CA LYS A 35 19.85 -1.91 -0.16
C LYS A 35 20.69 -2.12 1.10
N ASP A 36 21.01 -1.04 1.80
CA ASP A 36 21.78 -1.03 3.04
C ASP A 36 20.99 -1.56 4.25
N LEU A 37 19.67 -1.49 4.19
CA LEU A 37 18.77 -1.98 5.24
C LEU A 37 18.43 -3.46 5.06
N ASP A 38 18.19 -3.87 3.82
CA ASP A 38 17.88 -5.26 3.45
C ASP A 38 18.46 -5.57 2.06
N PRO A 39 19.66 -6.20 2.00
CA PRO A 39 20.27 -6.60 0.74
C PRO A 39 19.47 -7.66 -0.03
N GLU A 40 18.62 -8.44 0.66
CA GLU A 40 17.81 -9.51 0.10
C GLU A 40 16.37 -9.05 -0.22
N LEU A 41 16.09 -7.75 -0.13
CA LEU A 41 14.77 -7.18 -0.36
C LEU A 41 14.20 -7.60 -1.72
N ALA A 42 13.06 -8.29 -1.69
CA ALA A 42 12.34 -8.65 -2.90
C ALA A 42 11.43 -7.49 -3.33
N VAL A 43 11.60 -7.03 -4.57
CA VAL A 43 10.79 -5.97 -5.17
C VAL A 43 10.30 -6.45 -6.53
N ASP A 44 9.06 -6.92 -6.55
CA ASP A 44 8.40 -7.50 -7.71
C ASP A 44 7.23 -6.64 -8.17
N GLY A 45 6.98 -6.60 -9.49
CA GLY A 45 5.98 -5.72 -10.07
C GLY A 45 5.07 -6.43 -11.04
N VAL A 46 3.76 -6.25 -10.86
CA VAL A 46 2.73 -6.75 -11.77
C VAL A 46 1.86 -5.58 -12.21
N TRP A 47 1.99 -5.22 -13.50
CA TRP A 47 1.26 -4.17 -14.21
C TRP A 47 1.34 -2.77 -13.61
N ASP A 48 0.65 -2.53 -12.51
CA ASP A 48 0.34 -1.25 -11.89
C ASP A 48 0.69 -1.19 -10.40
N ASN A 49 1.06 -2.33 -9.79
CA ASN A 49 1.45 -2.40 -8.38
C ASN A 49 2.83 -3.04 -8.24
N LEU A 50 3.61 -2.51 -7.28
CA LEU A 50 4.86 -3.10 -6.82
C LEU A 50 4.63 -3.72 -5.45
N GLU A 51 5.08 -4.95 -5.28
CA GLU A 51 5.15 -5.65 -4.00
C GLU A 51 6.59 -5.54 -3.50
N VAL A 52 6.74 -5.06 -2.27
CA VAL A 52 8.02 -4.98 -1.56
C VAL A 52 7.93 -5.92 -0.37
N VAL A 53 8.82 -6.90 -0.30
CA VAL A 53 8.84 -7.90 0.78
C VAL A 53 10.21 -7.88 1.44
N THR A 54 10.21 -7.63 2.75
CA THR A 54 11.40 -7.75 3.60
C THR A 54 11.18 -8.87 4.62
N ARG A 55 12.22 -9.66 4.83
CA ARG A 55 12.28 -10.70 5.87
C ARG A 55 12.89 -10.18 7.17
N VAL A 56 13.37 -8.94 7.20
CA VAL A 56 13.93 -8.33 8.40
C VAL A 56 12.82 -8.08 9.41
N GLU A 57 12.99 -8.63 10.62
CA GLU A 57 12.02 -8.51 11.71
C GLU A 57 12.31 -7.34 12.65
N ASP A 58 13.51 -6.74 12.58
CA ASP A 58 13.88 -5.58 13.40
C ASP A 58 12.95 -4.39 13.12
N GLU A 59 12.18 -3.98 14.13
CA GLU A 59 11.21 -2.87 14.05
C GLU A 59 11.85 -1.54 13.65
N LYS A 60 13.10 -1.27 14.06
CA LYS A 60 13.80 -0.03 13.70
C LYS A 60 14.11 -0.03 12.21
N VAL A 61 14.56 -1.17 11.68
CA VAL A 61 14.84 -1.31 10.25
C VAL A 61 13.54 -1.20 9.44
N GLN A 62 12.45 -1.81 9.89
CA GLN A 62 11.15 -1.70 9.22
C GLN A 62 10.64 -0.25 9.20
N ARG A 63 10.82 0.49 10.31
CA ARG A 63 10.46 1.91 10.39
C ARG A 63 11.28 2.76 9.40
N GLU A 64 12.59 2.54 9.36
CA GLU A 64 13.48 3.23 8.41
C GLU A 64 13.09 2.91 6.95
N ILE A 65 12.72 1.66 6.63
CA ILE A 65 12.20 1.28 5.31
C ILE A 65 10.95 2.11 4.96
N ILE A 66 10.00 2.21 5.89
CA ILE A 66 8.77 2.99 5.70
C ILE A 66 9.11 4.47 5.46
N GLU A 67 9.98 5.06 6.28
CA GLU A 67 10.39 6.46 6.16
C GLU A 67 11.04 6.75 4.81
N ARG A 68 12.00 5.93 4.37
CA ARG A 68 12.64 6.10 3.06
C ARG A 68 11.67 5.94 1.89
N LEU A 69 10.71 5.02 1.98
CA LEU A 69 9.66 4.85 0.97
C LEU A 69 8.71 6.06 0.91
N THR A 70 8.41 6.71 2.05
CA THR A 70 7.57 7.93 2.05
C THR A 70 8.25 9.06 1.27
N CYS A 71 9.59 9.12 1.27
CA CYS A 71 10.39 10.11 0.56
C CYS A 71 10.80 9.71 -0.87
N THR A 72 10.29 8.61 -1.42
CA THR A 72 10.69 8.09 -2.74
C THR A 72 9.76 8.60 -3.86
N PRO A 73 10.28 9.35 -4.87
CA PRO A 73 9.47 9.80 -6.00
C PRO A 73 8.89 8.63 -6.81
N GLY A 74 7.66 8.78 -7.29
CA GLY A 74 6.91 7.74 -7.98
C GLY A 74 5.93 6.97 -7.11
N ILE A 75 5.98 7.15 -5.78
CA ILE A 75 5.09 6.49 -4.82
C ILE A 75 4.01 7.46 -4.35
N THR A 76 2.75 7.19 -4.70
CA THR A 76 1.62 7.98 -4.18
C THR A 76 1.33 7.61 -2.74
N HIS A 77 1.21 6.32 -2.48
CA HIS A 77 1.07 5.73 -1.16
C HIS A 77 1.42 4.25 -1.23
N PHE A 78 1.61 3.63 -0.09
CA PHE A 78 1.78 2.19 0.00
C PHE A 78 1.05 1.63 1.20
N LEU A 79 0.67 0.35 1.10
CA LEU A 79 -0.12 -0.36 2.08
C LEU A 79 0.77 -1.38 2.79
N GLN A 80 0.79 -1.37 4.11
CA GLN A 80 1.35 -2.45 4.90
C GLN A 80 0.29 -3.53 5.05
N VAL A 81 0.59 -4.74 4.57
CA VAL A 81 -0.42 -5.79 4.42
C VAL A 81 0.05 -7.14 4.91
N GLU A 82 -0.91 -7.95 5.33
CA GLU A 82 -0.78 -9.40 5.43
C GLU A 82 -1.54 -10.06 4.28
N GLU A 83 -0.91 -11.04 3.61
CA GLU A 83 -1.46 -11.71 2.43
C GLU A 83 -1.91 -13.14 2.76
N TYR A 84 -3.09 -13.49 2.27
CA TYR A 84 -3.67 -14.82 2.37
C TYR A 84 -4.24 -15.26 1.02
N PRO A 85 -4.40 -16.57 0.78
CA PRO A 85 -5.36 -17.06 -0.20
C PRO A 85 -6.76 -16.47 0.10
N LEU A 86 -7.56 -16.22 -0.94
CA LEU A 86 -8.87 -15.59 -0.78
C LEU A 86 -9.81 -16.38 0.14
N GLY A 87 -9.92 -17.69 -0.07
CA GLY A 87 -10.86 -18.53 0.68
C GLY A 87 -12.32 -18.18 0.40
N ASP A 88 -13.21 -18.57 1.30
CA ASP A 88 -14.61 -18.14 1.33
C ASP A 88 -14.82 -16.92 2.26
N PHE A 89 -16.09 -16.55 2.48
CA PHE A 89 -16.39 -15.40 3.34
C PHE A 89 -16.07 -15.65 4.82
N ASP A 90 -16.18 -16.88 5.30
CA ASP A 90 -15.83 -17.24 6.67
C ASP A 90 -14.31 -17.22 6.88
N ASP A 91 -13.53 -17.64 5.88
CA ASP A 91 -12.08 -17.46 5.86
C ASP A 91 -11.70 -15.97 5.98
N ILE A 92 -12.33 -15.10 5.19
CA ILE A 92 -12.10 -13.64 5.25
C ILE A 92 -12.42 -13.11 6.66
N VAL A 93 -13.54 -13.55 7.26
CA VAL A 93 -13.92 -13.18 8.64
C VAL A 93 -12.84 -13.61 9.63
N ALA A 94 -12.39 -14.86 9.54
CA ALA A 94 -11.37 -15.40 10.44
C ALA A 94 -10.07 -14.58 10.36
N LYS A 95 -9.62 -14.23 9.15
CA LYS A 95 -8.44 -13.38 8.95
C LYS A 95 -8.65 -11.96 9.46
N CYS A 96 -9.79 -11.34 9.18
CA CYS A 96 -10.09 -10.01 9.71
C CYS A 96 -10.14 -10.00 11.24
N LYS A 97 -10.73 -11.03 11.85
CA LYS A 97 -10.82 -11.18 13.30
C LYS A 97 -9.44 -11.36 13.94
N GLN A 98 -8.57 -12.15 13.33
CA GLN A 98 -7.19 -12.33 13.79
C GLN A 98 -6.47 -10.99 13.91
N HIS A 99 -6.65 -10.09 12.94
CA HIS A 99 -5.91 -8.83 12.87
C HIS A 99 -6.57 -7.66 13.59
N PHE A 100 -7.90 -7.58 13.55
CA PHE A 100 -8.64 -6.43 14.08
C PHE A 100 -9.47 -6.75 15.32
N GLY A 101 -9.76 -8.02 15.63
CA GLY A 101 -10.74 -8.38 16.66
C GLY A 101 -10.48 -7.73 18.02
N HIS A 102 -9.21 -7.64 18.43
CA HIS A 102 -8.81 -6.98 19.69
C HIS A 102 -9.05 -5.46 19.70
N LEU A 103 -9.12 -4.81 18.53
CA LEU A 103 -9.37 -3.37 18.40
C LEU A 103 -10.87 -3.04 18.36
N LEU A 104 -11.74 -4.03 18.11
CA LEU A 104 -13.16 -3.77 17.88
C LEU A 104 -13.98 -3.67 19.18
N ALA A 105 -13.52 -4.24 20.29
CA ALA A 105 -14.28 -4.31 21.53
C ALA A 105 -14.70 -2.91 22.03
N GLY A 106 -16.01 -2.68 22.15
CA GLY A 106 -16.58 -1.40 22.58
C GLY A 106 -16.46 -0.25 21.56
N LYS A 107 -16.03 -0.53 20.32
CA LYS A 107 -15.80 0.48 19.28
C LYS A 107 -16.85 0.46 18.18
N HIS A 108 -17.08 1.62 17.58
CA HIS A 108 -17.77 1.70 16.29
C HIS A 108 -16.77 1.50 15.15
N PHE A 109 -17.09 0.61 14.22
CA PHE A 109 -16.17 0.29 13.12
C PHE A 109 -16.87 0.23 11.76
N ALA A 110 -16.08 0.20 10.69
CA ALA A 110 -16.55 -0.13 9.35
C ALA A 110 -15.61 -1.11 8.66
N VAL A 111 -16.17 -1.92 7.78
CA VAL A 111 -15.41 -2.73 6.82
C VAL A 111 -15.34 -1.98 5.49
N ARG A 112 -14.16 -2.00 4.87
CA ARG A 112 -13.91 -1.45 3.53
C ARG A 112 -13.13 -2.44 2.69
N CYS A 113 -13.85 -3.10 1.80
CA CYS A 113 -13.30 -4.01 0.82
C CYS A 113 -13.08 -3.31 -0.52
N LYS A 114 -11.87 -3.41 -1.07
CA LYS A 114 -11.60 -3.15 -2.49
C LYS A 114 -11.50 -4.46 -3.24
N ARG A 115 -12.10 -4.55 -4.42
CA ARG A 115 -12.09 -5.78 -5.24
C ARG A 115 -11.49 -5.50 -6.61
N GLY A 116 -10.54 -6.34 -7.02
CA GLY A 116 -9.98 -6.38 -8.37
C GLY A 116 -9.96 -7.80 -8.92
N GLY A 117 -10.46 -8.00 -10.13
CA GLY A 117 -10.59 -9.32 -10.77
C GLY A 117 -12.05 -9.73 -11.00
N HIS A 118 -12.24 -11.01 -11.32
CA HIS A 118 -13.55 -11.59 -11.60
C HIS A 118 -14.00 -12.49 -10.44
N HIS A 119 -15.14 -12.15 -9.86
CA HIS A 119 -15.76 -12.82 -8.71
C HIS A 119 -17.28 -12.81 -8.92
N ASP A 120 -17.97 -13.77 -8.32
CA ASP A 120 -19.43 -13.87 -8.27
C ASP A 120 -20.07 -13.02 -7.17
N PHE A 121 -19.25 -12.35 -6.35
CA PHE A 121 -19.68 -11.42 -5.30
C PHE A 121 -19.17 -9.98 -5.53
N THR A 122 -19.84 -9.02 -4.88
CA THR A 122 -19.42 -7.62 -4.84
C THR A 122 -18.62 -7.28 -3.59
N SER A 123 -17.88 -6.17 -3.59
CA SER A 123 -17.21 -5.68 -2.37
C SER A 123 -18.21 -5.33 -1.26
N MET A 124 -19.44 -4.91 -1.63
CA MET A 124 -20.49 -4.63 -0.65
C MET A 124 -20.99 -5.90 0.04
N ASP A 125 -21.00 -7.03 -0.66
CA ASP A 125 -21.41 -8.31 -0.06
C ASP A 125 -20.39 -8.75 0.99
N VAL A 126 -19.10 -8.59 0.68
CA VAL A 126 -18.00 -8.82 1.63
C VAL A 126 -18.11 -7.86 2.81
N ASP A 127 -18.28 -6.55 2.57
CA ASP A 127 -18.40 -5.54 3.64
C ASP A 127 -19.54 -5.87 4.61
N ARG A 128 -20.72 -6.23 4.08
CA ARG A 128 -21.90 -6.57 4.90
C ARG A 128 -21.67 -7.85 5.69
N TYR A 129 -21.20 -8.91 5.03
CA TYR A 129 -21.02 -10.21 5.67
C TYR A 129 -19.95 -10.16 6.76
N VAL A 130 -18.77 -9.65 6.41
CA VAL A 130 -17.64 -9.54 7.35
C VAL A 130 -17.98 -8.58 8.49
N GLY A 131 -18.60 -7.44 8.19
CA GLY A 131 -19.01 -6.48 9.21
C GLY A 131 -20.03 -7.07 10.20
N SER A 132 -21.02 -7.82 9.70
CA SER A 132 -22.00 -8.50 10.56
C SER A 132 -21.33 -9.50 11.51
N GLN A 133 -20.47 -10.38 10.97
CA GLN A 133 -19.79 -11.40 11.76
C GLN A 133 -18.82 -10.80 12.79
N LEU A 134 -18.01 -9.83 12.40
CA LEU A 134 -17.09 -9.16 13.32
C LEU A 134 -17.82 -8.45 14.46
N ARG A 135 -18.97 -7.82 14.18
CA ARG A 135 -19.80 -7.19 15.22
C ARG A 135 -20.28 -8.22 16.24
N GLN A 136 -20.80 -9.36 15.79
CA GLN A 136 -21.31 -10.41 16.66
C GLN A 136 -20.20 -11.09 17.48
N GLN A 137 -19.02 -11.27 16.88
CA GLN A 137 -17.95 -12.08 17.45
C GLN A 137 -16.88 -11.31 18.24
N CYS A 138 -16.78 -9.99 18.06
CA CYS A 138 -15.67 -9.18 18.63
C CYS A 138 -16.14 -8.11 19.63
N GLY A 139 -17.40 -8.16 20.09
CA GLY A 139 -17.91 -7.24 21.10
C GLY A 139 -17.92 -5.77 20.66
N ALA A 140 -18.05 -5.50 19.37
CA ALA A 140 -18.09 -4.14 18.85
C ALA A 140 -19.36 -3.39 19.29
N ALA A 141 -19.23 -2.09 19.58
CA ALA A 141 -20.38 -1.26 19.97
C ALA A 141 -21.38 -1.10 18.82
N GLY A 142 -20.88 -1.03 17.58
CA GLY A 142 -21.73 -0.93 16.40
C GLY A 142 -20.96 -0.77 15.09
N ILE A 143 -21.71 -0.61 14.01
CA ILE A 143 -21.16 -0.30 12.68
C ILE A 143 -21.47 1.16 12.38
N GLU A 144 -20.45 1.95 12.06
CA GLU A 144 -20.58 3.36 11.67
C GLU A 144 -19.84 3.59 10.35
N LEU A 145 -20.56 3.98 9.29
CA LEU A 145 -19.98 4.06 7.95
C LEU A 145 -19.32 5.41 7.65
N LYS A 146 -19.71 6.49 8.33
CA LYS A 146 -19.18 7.83 8.04
C LYS A 146 -17.88 8.09 8.79
N ASN A 147 -17.91 7.93 10.12
CA ASN A 147 -16.78 8.23 11.01
C ASN A 147 -16.54 7.07 11.98
N PRO A 148 -16.06 5.91 11.50
CA PRO A 148 -15.71 4.80 12.37
C PRO A 148 -14.46 5.11 13.19
N GLU A 149 -14.41 4.59 14.42
CA GLU A 149 -13.20 4.61 15.25
C GLU A 149 -12.15 3.62 14.72
N VAL A 150 -12.60 2.47 14.17
CA VAL A 150 -11.75 1.44 13.58
C VAL A 150 -12.19 1.15 12.15
N LEU A 151 -11.23 1.16 11.22
CA LEU A 151 -11.47 0.82 9.82
C LEU A 151 -10.81 -0.52 9.49
N VAL A 152 -11.63 -1.56 9.31
CA VAL A 152 -11.18 -2.88 8.85
C VAL A 152 -11.04 -2.82 7.32
N ARG A 153 -9.80 -2.67 6.86
CA ARG A 153 -9.49 -2.49 5.44
C ARG A 153 -8.99 -3.80 4.83
N ILE A 154 -9.64 -4.24 3.75
CA ILE A 154 -9.22 -5.40 2.98
C ILE A 154 -9.19 -5.11 1.48
N GLU A 155 -8.29 -5.76 0.76
CA GLU A 155 -8.25 -5.74 -0.70
C GLU A 155 -8.24 -7.18 -1.22
N ILE A 156 -9.20 -7.51 -2.08
CA ILE A 156 -9.26 -8.80 -2.78
C ILE A 156 -8.75 -8.57 -4.19
N ARG A 157 -7.72 -9.32 -4.60
CA ARG A 157 -7.20 -9.29 -5.97
C ARG A 157 -7.08 -10.71 -6.52
N ASN A 158 -7.93 -11.06 -7.49
CA ASN A 158 -8.07 -12.43 -7.97
C ASN A 158 -8.28 -13.39 -6.77
N GLN A 159 -7.45 -14.43 -6.61
CA GLN A 159 -7.53 -15.40 -5.52
C GLN A 159 -6.69 -15.04 -4.29
N ARG A 160 -6.43 -13.75 -4.07
CA ARG A 160 -5.61 -13.25 -2.96
C ARG A 160 -6.39 -12.24 -2.11
N LEU A 161 -6.27 -12.36 -0.80
CA LEU A 161 -6.79 -11.44 0.20
C LEU A 161 -5.61 -10.69 0.84
N TYR A 162 -5.73 -9.37 0.89
CA TYR A 162 -4.81 -8.50 1.61
C TYR A 162 -5.53 -7.85 2.77
N VAL A 163 -5.07 -8.10 3.98
CA VAL A 163 -5.51 -7.40 5.19
C VAL A 163 -4.60 -6.21 5.39
N ILE A 164 -5.16 -4.99 5.38
CA ILE A 164 -4.38 -3.74 5.35
C ILE A 164 -4.30 -3.17 6.77
N HIS A 165 -3.10 -3.16 7.36
CA HIS A 165 -2.86 -2.58 8.68
C HIS A 165 -2.71 -1.07 8.61
N ASN A 166 -1.84 -0.59 7.71
CA ASN A 166 -1.50 0.81 7.60
C ASN A 166 -1.45 1.26 6.13
N GLN A 167 -1.68 2.55 5.92
CA GLN A 167 -1.40 3.24 4.67
C GLN A 167 -0.45 4.38 4.94
N HIS A 168 0.66 4.42 4.21
CA HIS A 168 1.66 5.47 4.28
C HIS A 168 1.62 6.28 3.00
N ASN A 169 1.52 7.60 3.11
CA ASN A 169 1.55 8.49 1.96
C ASN A 169 3.00 8.65 1.49
N GLY A 170 3.21 8.63 0.18
CA GLY A 170 4.46 9.01 -0.43
C GLY A 170 4.40 10.44 -0.97
N ILE A 171 5.53 10.91 -1.50
CA ILE A 171 5.61 12.26 -2.10
C ILE A 171 4.96 12.34 -3.50
N GLY A 172 4.50 11.23 -4.08
CA GLY A 172 3.92 11.20 -5.42
C GLY A 172 4.98 11.39 -6.50
N GLY A 173 4.57 12.01 -7.61
CA GLY A 173 5.50 12.32 -8.70
C GLY A 173 5.87 11.14 -9.59
N TYR A 174 6.91 11.30 -10.40
CA TYR A 174 7.40 10.23 -11.28
C TYR A 174 8.61 9.51 -10.67
N PRO A 175 8.83 8.21 -11.01
CA PRO A 175 10.04 7.51 -10.59
C PRO A 175 11.28 8.23 -11.13
N LEU A 176 12.21 8.56 -10.24
CA LEU A 176 13.46 9.21 -10.60
C LEU A 176 14.20 8.41 -11.69
N GLY A 177 14.59 9.09 -12.77
CA GLY A 177 15.20 8.48 -13.96
C GLY A 177 14.22 7.87 -14.98
N ALA A 178 12.90 8.00 -14.80
CA ALA A 178 11.92 7.56 -15.81
C ALA A 178 11.69 8.60 -16.92
N LEU A 179 12.01 9.86 -16.64
CA LEU A 179 12.01 11.01 -17.55
C LEU A 179 13.45 11.37 -17.98
N GLU A 180 13.58 12.38 -18.85
CA GLU A 180 14.87 12.86 -19.32
C GLU A 180 15.70 13.52 -18.22
N GLN A 181 17.01 13.59 -18.44
CA GLN A 181 17.95 14.20 -17.51
C GLN A 181 17.97 15.72 -17.68
N THR A 182 18.03 16.44 -16.57
CA THR A 182 18.17 17.90 -16.52
C THR A 182 19.28 18.29 -15.55
N LEU A 183 19.82 19.50 -15.73
CA LEU A 183 20.81 20.09 -14.83
C LEU A 183 20.15 21.19 -14.00
N VAL A 184 20.39 21.18 -12.69
CA VAL A 184 19.92 22.23 -11.78
C VAL A 184 21.10 23.05 -11.31
N LEU A 185 21.00 24.38 -11.44
CA LEU A 185 21.97 25.32 -10.86
C LEU A 185 21.70 25.46 -9.36
N MET A 186 22.54 24.82 -8.56
CA MET A 186 22.47 24.90 -7.11
C MET A 186 23.16 26.17 -6.61
N SER A 187 22.42 27.00 -5.88
CA SER A 187 22.93 28.20 -5.20
C SER A 187 22.89 27.99 -3.68
N GLY A 188 23.57 28.84 -2.91
CA GLY A 188 23.51 28.80 -1.43
C GLY A 188 22.17 29.26 -0.82
N GLY A 189 21.21 29.67 -1.65
CA GLY A 189 19.87 30.08 -1.22
C GLY A 189 18.85 28.93 -1.25
N PHE A 190 17.68 29.16 -0.68
CA PHE A 190 16.63 28.14 -0.57
C PHE A 190 15.98 27.79 -1.93
N ASP A 191 15.84 28.75 -2.83
CA ASP A 191 15.03 28.60 -4.05
C ASP A 191 15.54 27.48 -4.96
N SER A 192 16.86 27.38 -5.15
CA SER A 192 17.46 26.35 -6.01
C SER A 192 17.25 24.94 -5.46
N THR A 193 17.31 24.77 -4.12
CA THR A 193 17.05 23.48 -3.46
C THR A 193 15.58 23.06 -3.59
N VAL A 194 14.65 24.00 -3.42
CA VAL A 194 13.21 23.76 -3.58
C VAL A 194 12.87 23.46 -5.03
N ALA A 195 13.47 24.18 -5.98
CA ALA A 195 13.31 23.92 -7.41
C ALA A 195 13.83 22.51 -7.79
N ALA A 196 14.99 22.11 -7.29
CA ALA A 196 15.51 20.76 -7.48
C ALA A 196 14.55 19.69 -6.95
N TYR A 197 14.02 19.88 -5.74
CA TYR A 197 13.07 18.96 -5.13
C TYR A 197 11.77 18.84 -5.95
N GLN A 198 11.20 19.97 -6.39
CA GLN A 198 9.99 19.96 -7.21
C GLN A 198 10.21 19.32 -8.59
N MET A 199 11.42 19.43 -9.16
CA MET A 199 11.77 18.73 -10.41
C MET A 199 11.94 17.22 -10.23
N MET A 200 12.39 16.76 -9.06
CA MET A 200 12.53 15.32 -8.77
C MET A 200 11.19 14.63 -8.47
N ARG A 201 10.15 15.39 -8.11
CA ARG A 201 8.81 14.91 -7.76
C ARG A 201 7.85 15.05 -8.94
#